data_AF-A0A0P8A0X4-F1
#
_entry.id   AF-A0A0P8A0X4-F1
#
_cell.length_a   1.000
_cell.length_b   1.000
_cell.length_c   1.000
_cell.angle_alpha   90.00
_cell.angle_beta   90.00
_cell.angle_gamma   90.00
#
_symmetry.space_group_name_H-M   'P 1'
#
loop_
_entity.id
_entity.type
_entity.pdbx_description
1 polymer ?
#
loop_
_entity_poly.entity_id
_entity_poly.type
_entity_poly.pdbx_seq_one_letter_code
_entity_poly.pdbx_strand_id
1 'polypeptide(L)' 'MIKRFADAMRMHIRSGEIPLRKAYLKAVVDRIQVDTNVIRITGIKDTLEQAVQSDPENLPAAVRSSVPKWRARKDSNL' A
#
# COMPACT_ATOMS: atom_id res chain seq x y z
N MET A 1 -0.69 25.36 -3.03
CA MET A 1 -1.70 24.38 -2.57
C MET A 1 -1.15 22.96 -2.52
N ILE A 2 -0.58 22.44 -3.61
CA ILE A 2 -0.02 21.08 -3.71
C ILE A 2 1.06 20.78 -2.67
N LYS A 3 2.00 21.71 -2.40
CA LYS A 3 3.05 21.51 -1.38
C LYS A 3 2.46 21.28 0.02
N ARG A 4 1.48 22.08 0.43
CA ARG A 4 0.81 21.93 1.73
C ARG A 4 0.07 20.60 1.85
N PHE A 5 -0.60 20.18 0.77
CA PHE A 5 -1.23 18.86 0.70
C PHE A 5 -0.20 17.74 0.85
N ALA A 6 0.92 17.81 0.10
CA ALA A 6 1.99 16.82 0.19
C ALA A 6 2.61 16.74 1.59
N ASP A 7 2.82 17.88 2.24
CA ASP A 7 3.38 17.94 3.59
C ASP A 7 2.41 17.36 4.63
N ALA A 8 1.11 17.67 4.52
CA ALA A 8 0.07 17.08 5.36
C ALA A 8 -0.02 15.56 5.16
N MET A 9 0.00 15.08 3.91
CA MET A 9 -0.01 13.64 3.61
C MET A 9 1.21 12.93 4.21
N ARG A 10 2.42 13.48 4.07
CA ARG A 10 3.63 12.91 4.69
C ARG A 10 3.52 12.83 6.20
N MET A 11 2.98 13.86 6.84
CA MET A 11 2.74 13.87 8.29
C MET A 11 1.78 12.74 8.68
N HIS A 12 0.63 12.61 8.01
CA HIS A 12 -0.34 11.57 8.32
C HIS A 12 0.17 10.14 8.00
N ILE A 13 1.00 9.98 6.98
CA ILE A 13 1.66 8.68 6.70
C ILE A 13 2.67 8.33 7.80
N ARG A 14 3.41 9.31 8.32
CA ARG A 14 4.45 9.08 9.32
C ARG A 14 3.88 8.85 10.72
N SER A 15 2.92 9.66 11.14
CA SER A 15 2.42 9.72 12.53
C SER A 15 0.91 9.71 12.66
N GLY A 16 0.16 9.53 11.57
CA GLY A 16 -1.30 9.42 11.62
C GLY A 16 -1.79 8.08 12.14
N GLU A 17 -3.10 7.97 12.27
CA GLU A 17 -3.75 6.78 12.77
C GLU A 17 -3.47 5.56 11.88
N ILE A 18 -3.45 4.38 12.49
CA ILE A 18 -3.18 3.11 11.80
C ILE A 18 -4.14 2.88 10.62
N PRO A 19 -5.47 3.15 10.72
CA PRO A 19 -6.39 2.98 9.60
C PRO A 19 -6.00 3.80 8.37
N LEU A 20 -5.60 5.07 8.56
CA LEU A 20 -5.19 5.95 7.47
C LEU A 20 -3.92 5.45 6.80
N ARG A 21 -2.90 5.06 7.58
CA ARG A 21 -1.65 4.53 7.04
C ARG A 21 -1.88 3.25 6.22
N LYS A 22 -2.79 2.38 6.68
CA LYS A 22 -3.20 1.18 5.94
C LYS A 22 -3.94 1.52 4.66
N ALA A 23 -4.86 2.48 4.70
CA ALA A 23 -5.60 2.92 3.52
C ALA A 23 -4.67 3.52 2.46
N TYR A 24 -3.71 4.35 2.87
CA TYR A 24 -2.72 4.92 1.96
C TYR A 24 -1.86 3.84 1.28
N LEU A 25 -1.32 2.88 2.06
CA LEU A 25 -0.55 1.78 1.49
C LEU A 25 -1.36 0.96 0.49
N LYS A 26 -2.63 0.69 0.77
CA LYS A 26 -3.53 -0.02 -0.16
C LYS A 26 -3.78 0.76 -1.44
N ALA A 27 -3.86 2.09 -1.38
CA ALA A 27 -4.11 2.93 -2.55
C ALA A 27 -2.90 3.00 -3.49
N VAL A 28 -1.68 2.87 -2.97
CA VAL A 28 -0.45 3.09 -3.75
C VAL A 28 0.33 1.81 -4.06
N VAL A 29 0.17 0.75 -3.28
CA VAL A 29 0.87 -0.52 -3.47
C VAL A 29 -0.03 -1.48 -4.24
N ASP A 30 0.44 -1.94 -5.39
CA ASP A 30 -0.24 -2.94 -6.22
C ASP A 30 0.28 -4.35 -5.91
N ARG A 31 1.60 -4.52 -5.83
CA ARG A 31 2.23 -5.82 -5.59
C ARG A 31 3.40 -5.72 -4.63
N ILE A 32 3.45 -6.64 -3.68
CA ILE A 32 4.61 -6.87 -2.82
C ILE A 32 5.17 -8.25 -3.16
N GLN A 33 6.44 -8.30 -3.56
CA GLN A 33 7.18 -9.53 -3.77
C GLN A 33 8.24 -9.66 -2.69
N VAL A 34 8.27 -10.82 -2.04
CA VAL A 34 9.24 -11.13 -0.98
C VAL A 34 10.11 -12.27 -1.49
N ASP A 35 11.37 -11.95 -1.77
CA ASP A 35 12.41 -12.89 -2.13
C ASP A 35 13.37 -13.09 -0.95
N THR A 36 14.27 -14.07 -1.05
CA THR A 36 15.19 -14.44 0.03
C THR A 36 16.03 -13.27 0.56
N ASN A 37 16.46 -12.37 -0.34
CA ASN A 37 17.37 -11.28 0.01
C ASN A 37 16.79 -9.88 -0.27
N VAL A 38 15.59 -9.80 -0.87
CA VAL A 38 15.04 -8.55 -1.38
C VAL A 38 13.53 -8.53 -1.22
N ILE A 39 13.01 -7.38 -0.79
CA ILE A 39 11.58 -7.07 -0.86
C ILE A 39 11.39 -6.06 -1.99
N ARG A 40 10.53 -6.39 -2.96
CA ARG A 40 10.16 -5.50 -4.07
C ARG A 40 8.72 -5.03 -3.88
N ILE A 41 8.54 -3.73 -3.75
CA ILE A 41 7.23 -3.10 -3.70
C ILE A 41 7.01 -2.42 -5.05
N THR A 42 5.98 -2.88 -5.77
CA THR A 42 5.56 -2.31 -7.04
C THR A 42 4.21 -1.62 -6.82
N GLY A 43 4.12 -0.37 -7.21
CA GLY A 43 2.92 0.44 -7.14
C GLY A 43 2.61 1.04 -8.50
N ILE A 44 1.35 1.38 -8.73
CA ILE A 44 0.90 1.90 -10.02
C ILE A 44 0.90 3.43 -9.93
N LYS A 45 1.73 4.06 -10.75
CA LYS A 45 1.81 5.53 -10.84
C LYS A 45 0.52 6.12 -11.41
N ASP A 46 -0.16 5.38 -12.28
CA ASP A 46 -1.39 5.77 -12.98
C ASP A 46 -2.65 5.61 -12.08
N THR A 47 -2.64 4.68 -11.12
CA THR A 47 -3.76 4.49 -10.18
C THR A 47 -3.81 5.58 -9.13
N LEU A 48 -2.71 6.29 -8.87
CA LEU A 48 -2.73 7.51 -8.07
C LEU A 48 -3.51 8.63 -8.77
N GLU A 49 -3.36 8.79 -10.09
CA GLU A 49 -4.16 9.76 -10.86
C GLU A 49 -5.64 9.35 -10.86
N GLN A 50 -5.95 8.08 -11.12
CA GLN A 50 -7.34 7.60 -11.06
C GLN A 50 -7.94 7.66 -9.65
N ALA A 51 -7.21 7.31 -8.60
CA ALA A 51 -7.70 7.34 -7.22
C ALA A 51 -7.89 8.77 -6.70
N VAL A 52 -7.14 9.74 -7.21
CA VAL A 52 -7.38 11.18 -6.96
C VAL A 52 -8.61 11.69 -7.72
N GLN A 53 -8.95 11.07 -8.85
CA GLN A 53 -10.12 11.41 -9.67
C GLN A 53 -11.40 10.63 -9.30
N SER A 54 -11.28 9.52 -8.56
CA SER A 54 -12.40 8.61 -8.24
C SER A 54 -13.04 8.96 -6.89
N ASP A 55 -14.38 8.91 -6.83
CA ASP A 55 -15.14 9.05 -5.59
C ASP A 55 -14.82 7.88 -4.63
N PRO A 56 -14.61 8.10 -3.32
CA PRO A 56 -14.19 7.06 -2.37
C PRO A 56 -15.14 5.85 -2.27
N GLU A 57 -16.40 6.00 -2.69
CA GLU A 57 -17.41 4.93 -2.67
C GLU A 57 -17.20 3.86 -3.77
N ASN A 58 -16.37 4.12 -4.78
CA ASN A 58 -16.22 3.25 -5.95
C ASN A 58 -14.90 2.46 -5.98
N LEU A 59 -14.14 2.47 -4.88
CA LEU A 59 -12.92 1.66 -4.75
C LEU A 59 -13.29 0.21 -4.40
N PRO A 60 -12.83 -0.80 -5.16
CA PRO A 60 -13.13 -2.20 -4.83
C PRO A 60 -12.60 -2.53 -3.43
N ALA A 61 -13.50 -2.92 -2.53
CA ALA A 61 -13.22 -3.21 -1.11
C ALA A 61 -12.32 -4.44 -0.88
N ALA A 62 -11.89 -5.12 -1.94
CA ALA A 62 -11.15 -6.36 -1.87
C ALA A 62 -9.63 -6.11 -1.84
N VAL A 63 -9.00 -6.44 -0.72
CA VAL A 63 -7.56 -6.70 -0.69
C VAL A 63 -7.28 -7.80 -1.72
N ARG A 64 -6.55 -7.49 -2.80
CA ARG A 64 -5.99 -8.51 -3.68
C ARG A 64 -4.97 -9.30 -2.86
N SER A 65 -5.41 -10.41 -2.27
CA SER A 65 -4.52 -11.28 -1.53
C SER A 65 -3.64 -12.04 -2.51
N SER A 66 -2.33 -11.98 -2.30
CA SER A 66 -1.45 -13.03 -2.82
C SER A 66 -1.79 -14.30 -2.06
N VAL A 67 -2.00 -15.42 -2.77
CA VAL A 67 -2.23 -16.72 -2.14
C VAL A 67 -1.07 -16.99 -1.18
N PRO A 68 -1.29 -17.11 0.14
CA PRO A 68 -0.23 -17.45 1.07
C PRO A 68 0.22 -18.88 0.79
N LYS A 69 1.27 -19.05 -0.01
CA LYS A 69 1.97 -20.33 -0.08
C LYS A 69 2.97 -20.37 1.06
N TRP A 70 2.60 -21.07 2.13
CA TRP A 70 3.50 -21.36 3.24
C TRP A 70 4.78 -22.00 2.70
N ARG A 71 5.93 -21.40 3.02
CA ARG A 71 7.24 -22.00 2.73
C ARG A 71 7.44 -23.13 3.74
N ALA A 72 7.57 -24.36 3.25
CA ALA A 72 7.93 -25.49 4.11
C ALA A 72 9.44 -25.44 4.40
N ARG A 73 9.81 -24.75 5.49
CA ARG A 73 11.04 -24.85 6.30
C ARG A 73 11.11 -23.59 7.16
N LYS A 74 11.82 -23.66 8.29
CA LYS A 74 11.86 -22.77 9.47
C LYS A 74 12.29 -21.30 9.21
N ASP A 75 11.93 -20.72 8.08
CA ASP A 75 12.40 -19.41 7.60
C ASP A 75 11.49 -18.26 8.02
N SER A 76 10.33 -18.55 8.61
CA SER A 76 9.46 -17.55 9.22
C SER A 76 9.50 -17.69 10.74
N ASN A 77 10.27 -16.81 11.37
CA ASN A 77 10.42 -16.61 12.82
C ASN A 77 11.03 -17.79 13.59
N LEU A 78 12.36 -17.91 13.50
CA LEU A 78 13.20 -18.36 14.60
C LEU A 78 13.79 -17.14 15.32
#